data_AF-A0A9E0XRS1-F1
#
_entry.id   AF-A0A9E0XRS1-F1
#
_cell.length_a   1.000
_cell.length_b   1.000
_cell.length_c   1.000
_cell.angle_alpha   90.00
_cell.angle_beta   90.00
_cell.angle_gamma   90.00
#
_symmetry.space_group_name_H-M   'P 1'
#
loop_
_entity.id
_entity.type
_entity.pdbx_description
1 polymer ?
#
loop_
_entity_poly.entity_id
_entity_poly.type
_entity_poly.pdbx_seq_one_letter_code
_entity_poly.pdbx_strand_id
1 'polypeptide(L)'
;MRSQSSPNDHKVYYDNVFALLFGGFSEKPEARYASLPSFTEEYAFSLEKDKKGYRIVSTTLTANYRYATRRKSVKTRLSKKHISKSMAVSLRELFRLLIRQIEEPSPDEARRGLDGTTYFFASTDNEGKTAVGETWSPEPASALGRLVGICNDPHAVGNRSTGGRHDRTEEELLGRIRTLTSDLSGNE
;
A
#
# COMPACT_ATOMS: atom_id res chain seq x y z
N MET A 1 -2.84 -34.72 2.55
CA MET A 1 -2.80 -34.28 1.13
C MET A 1 -2.87 -32.77 1.10
N ARG A 2 -1.80 -32.06 0.68
CA ARG A 2 -1.86 -30.61 0.43
C ARG A 2 -2.57 -30.42 -0.90
N SER A 3 -3.82 -29.97 -0.85
CA SER A 3 -4.53 -29.44 -2.02
C SER A 3 -3.72 -28.25 -2.54
N GLN A 4 -2.99 -28.42 -3.63
CA GLN A 4 -2.44 -27.29 -4.35
C GLN A 4 -3.61 -26.53 -4.97
N SER A 5 -3.88 -25.32 -4.48
CA SER A 5 -4.91 -24.44 -5.03
C SER A 5 -4.64 -24.23 -6.52
N SER A 6 -5.69 -24.28 -7.34
CA SER A 6 -5.54 -24.08 -8.78
C SER A 6 -5.14 -22.64 -9.09
N PRO A 7 -4.47 -22.35 -10.22
CA PRO A 7 -4.17 -20.97 -10.65
C PRO A 7 -5.42 -20.06 -10.67
N ASN A 8 -6.59 -20.65 -10.92
CA ASN A 8 -7.87 -19.97 -10.91
C ASN A 8 -8.29 -19.51 -9.50
N ASP A 9 -7.96 -20.29 -8.46
CA ASP A 9 -8.27 -19.95 -7.06
C ASP A 9 -7.48 -18.73 -6.58
N HIS A 10 -6.25 -18.55 -7.06
CA HIS A 10 -5.42 -17.38 -6.76
C HIS A 10 -6.00 -16.12 -7.37
N LYS A 11 -6.40 -16.17 -8.65
CA LYS A 11 -7.02 -15.03 -9.32
C LYS A 11 -8.34 -14.63 -8.64
N VAL A 12 -9.22 -15.61 -8.36
CA VAL A 12 -10.49 -15.36 -7.68
C VAL A 12 -10.28 -14.75 -6.30
N TYR A 13 -9.23 -15.14 -5.58
CA TYR A 13 -8.89 -14.52 -4.31
C TYR A 13 -8.56 -13.03 -4.47
N TYR A 14 -7.61 -12.67 -5.34
CA TYR A 14 -7.21 -11.26 -5.53
C TYR A 14 -8.36 -10.40 -6.04
N ASP A 15 -9.14 -10.90 -7.01
CA ASP A 15 -10.29 -10.17 -7.56
C ASP A 15 -11.29 -9.81 -6.45
N ASN A 16 -11.61 -10.76 -5.56
CA ASN A 16 -12.54 -10.53 -4.46
C ASN A 16 -11.97 -9.59 -3.38
N VAL A 17 -10.69 -9.75 -3.03
CA VAL A 17 -10.04 -8.90 -2.03
C VAL A 17 -9.94 -7.47 -2.54
N PHE A 18 -9.53 -7.27 -3.78
CA PHE A 18 -9.44 -5.92 -4.37
C PHE A 18 -10.81 -5.28 -4.58
N ALA A 19 -11.84 -6.06 -4.95
CA ALA A 19 -13.21 -5.54 -5.03
C ALA A 19 -13.68 -4.98 -3.68
N LEU A 20 -13.32 -5.63 -2.57
CA LEU A 20 -13.61 -5.13 -1.22
C LEU A 20 -12.73 -3.92 -0.87
N LEU A 21 -11.41 -4.06 -0.96
CA LEU A 21 -10.45 -3.04 -0.52
C LEU A 21 -10.58 -1.72 -1.28
N PHE A 22 -10.77 -1.80 -2.60
CA PHE A 22 -10.81 -0.64 -3.48
C PHE A 22 -12.23 -0.10 -3.69
N GLY A 23 -13.23 -0.67 -3.01
CA GLY A 23 -14.60 -0.18 -3.01
C GLY A 23 -14.65 1.29 -2.58
N GLY A 24 -14.94 2.18 -3.53
CA GLY A 24 -15.02 3.63 -3.29
C GLY A 24 -13.71 4.40 -3.49
N PHE A 25 -12.63 3.76 -3.96
CA PHE A 25 -11.42 4.44 -4.41
C PHE A 25 -11.58 4.91 -5.87
N SER A 26 -10.88 5.98 -6.25
CA SER A 26 -10.82 6.42 -7.65
C SER A 26 -10.10 5.39 -8.50
N GLU A 27 -10.60 5.04 -9.68
CA GLU A 27 -9.89 4.19 -10.65
C GLU A 27 -8.54 4.75 -11.08
N LYS A 28 -8.37 6.07 -11.00
CA LYS A 28 -7.13 6.80 -11.29
C LYS A 28 -6.58 7.43 -10.01
N PRO A 29 -5.96 6.64 -9.11
CA PRO A 29 -5.43 7.17 -7.86
C PRO A 29 -4.16 7.98 -8.11
N GLU A 30 -3.94 9.02 -7.29
CA GLU A 30 -2.66 9.75 -7.27
C GLU A 30 -1.55 8.84 -6.72
N ALA A 31 -1.87 8.03 -5.71
CA ALA A 31 -1.07 6.93 -5.17
C ALA A 31 -2.01 5.94 -4.48
N ARG A 32 -1.82 4.63 -4.66
CA ARG A 32 -2.59 3.59 -4.00
C ARG A 32 -1.67 2.48 -3.54
N TYR A 33 -1.93 1.99 -2.33
CA TYR A 33 -1.22 0.89 -1.72
C TYR A 33 -2.20 -0.17 -1.22
N ALA A 34 -1.82 -1.43 -1.35
CA ALA A 34 -2.48 -2.54 -0.67
C ALA A 34 -1.47 -3.47 -0.02
N SER A 35 -1.79 -3.94 1.17
CA SER A 35 -1.05 -4.92 1.95
C SER A 35 -1.95 -6.14 2.14
N LEU A 36 -1.53 -7.28 1.60
CA LEU A 36 -2.22 -8.56 1.68
C LEU A 36 -1.36 -9.54 2.50
N PRO A 37 -1.41 -9.44 3.84
CA PRO A 37 -0.62 -10.30 4.71
C PRO A 37 -1.20 -11.71 4.81
N SER A 38 -0.36 -12.68 5.12
CA SER A 38 -0.79 -14.07 5.21
C SER A 38 -1.80 -14.34 6.33
N PHE A 39 -1.69 -13.66 7.49
CA PHE A 39 -2.45 -14.04 8.70
C PHE A 39 -3.25 -12.91 9.35
N THR A 40 -3.06 -11.66 8.94
CA THR A 40 -3.77 -10.49 9.48
C THR A 40 -4.72 -9.92 8.44
N GLU A 41 -5.53 -8.93 8.82
CA GLU A 41 -6.49 -8.35 7.90
C GLU A 41 -5.80 -7.55 6.78
N GLU A 42 -6.31 -7.73 5.58
CA GLU A 42 -5.87 -7.01 4.41
C GLU A 42 -6.24 -5.52 4.54
N TYR A 43 -5.36 -4.69 4.02
CA TYR A 43 -5.42 -3.24 4.17
C TYR A 43 -5.08 -2.55 2.86
N ALA A 44 -5.74 -1.44 2.58
CA ALA A 44 -5.39 -0.57 1.47
C ALA A 44 -5.63 0.89 1.80
N PHE A 45 -4.93 1.77 1.09
CA PHE A 45 -5.28 3.18 1.03
C PHE A 45 -5.12 3.73 -0.38
N SER A 46 -5.81 4.84 -0.62
CA SER A 46 -5.71 5.65 -1.83
C SER A 46 -5.56 7.12 -1.46
N LEU A 47 -4.58 7.78 -2.08
CA LEU A 47 -4.45 9.23 -2.10
C LEU A 47 -5.42 9.78 -3.14
N GLU A 48 -6.41 10.52 -2.64
CA GLU A 48 -7.52 11.07 -3.41
C GLU A 48 -7.48 12.59 -3.38
N LYS A 49 -7.92 13.20 -4.49
CA LYS A 49 -8.08 14.65 -4.62
C LYS A 49 -9.54 14.97 -4.92
N ASP A 50 -10.12 15.88 -4.14
CA ASP A 50 -11.45 16.42 -4.40
C ASP A 50 -11.47 17.96 -4.29
N LYS A 51 -12.67 18.56 -4.34
CA LYS A 51 -12.85 20.02 -4.23
C LYS A 51 -12.35 20.60 -2.90
N LYS A 52 -12.21 19.80 -1.85
CA LYS A 52 -11.76 20.22 -0.51
C LYS A 52 -10.26 20.03 -0.31
N GLY A 53 -9.54 19.46 -1.29
CA GLY A 53 -8.11 19.24 -1.24
C GLY A 53 -7.73 17.76 -1.33
N TYR A 54 -6.65 17.39 -0.64
CA TYR A 54 -6.12 16.03 -0.65
C TYR A 54 -6.50 15.27 0.60
N ARG A 55 -6.78 13.97 0.43
CA ARG A 55 -7.06 13.07 1.54
C ARG A 55 -6.52 11.68 1.26
N ILE A 56 -6.21 10.97 2.33
CA ILE A 56 -6.04 9.52 2.30
C ILE A 56 -7.40 8.89 2.62
N VAL A 57 -7.86 7.98 1.75
CA VAL A 57 -9.00 7.11 1.99
C VAL A 57 -8.48 5.71 2.22
N SER A 58 -8.82 5.11 3.35
CA SER A 58 -8.24 3.84 3.79
C SER A 58 -9.30 2.81 4.11
N THR A 59 -9.01 1.57 3.77
CA THR A 59 -9.89 0.43 3.94
C THR A 59 -9.13 -0.70 4.62
N THR A 60 -9.66 -1.24 5.72
CA THR A 60 -9.17 -2.48 6.34
C THR A 60 -10.28 -3.51 6.34
N LEU A 61 -10.00 -4.76 5.98
CA LEU A 61 -10.99 -5.82 6.13
C LEU A 61 -11.27 -6.09 7.63
N THR A 62 -12.47 -6.60 7.93
CA THR A 62 -12.85 -6.96 9.32
C THR A 62 -12.30 -8.30 9.77
N ALA A 63 -11.77 -9.10 8.84
CA ALA A 63 -11.11 -10.37 9.08
C ALA A 63 -10.22 -10.69 7.86
N ASN A 64 -9.18 -11.50 8.05
CA ASN A 64 -8.38 -12.01 6.94
C ASN A 64 -9.26 -12.79 5.95
N TYR A 65 -9.28 -12.38 4.69
CA TYR A 65 -10.21 -12.93 3.69
C TYR A 65 -9.92 -14.39 3.37
N ARG A 66 -8.63 -14.78 3.39
CA ARG A 66 -8.21 -16.16 3.08
C ARG A 66 -8.75 -17.16 4.10
N TYR A 67 -8.69 -16.81 5.38
CA TYR A 67 -9.06 -17.68 6.50
C TYR A 67 -10.43 -17.40 7.13
N ALA A 68 -11.17 -16.40 6.64
CA ALA A 68 -12.52 -16.12 7.14
C ALA A 68 -13.45 -17.33 6.96
N THR A 69 -14.04 -17.81 8.05
CA THR A 69 -15.00 -18.93 8.07
C THR A 69 -16.19 -18.70 7.13
N ARG A 70 -16.58 -17.44 6.91
CA ARG A 70 -17.59 -17.02 5.95
C ARG A 70 -17.10 -15.79 5.16
N ARG A 71 -16.47 -15.99 4.00
CA ARG A 71 -15.98 -14.89 3.14
C ARG A 71 -17.04 -13.82 2.84
N LYS A 72 -18.31 -14.19 2.69
CA LYS A 72 -19.43 -13.27 2.46
C LYS A 72 -19.73 -12.31 3.63
N SER A 73 -19.27 -12.62 4.85
CA SER A 73 -19.45 -11.74 6.01
C SER A 73 -18.27 -10.80 6.24
N VAL A 74 -17.19 -10.92 5.46
CA VAL A 74 -16.06 -9.99 5.53
C VAL A 74 -16.52 -8.63 5.01
N LYS A 75 -16.37 -7.60 5.84
CA LYS A 75 -16.72 -6.22 5.53
C LYS A 75 -15.47 -5.36 5.52
N THR A 76 -15.65 -4.11 5.09
CA THR A 76 -14.61 -3.09 5.07
C THR A 76 -14.83 -2.08 6.19
N ARG A 77 -13.75 -1.68 6.86
CA ARG A 77 -13.69 -0.52 7.75
C ARG A 77 -13.06 0.62 6.97
N LEU A 78 -13.82 1.68 6.72
CA LEU A 78 -13.38 2.85 5.97
C LEU A 78 -12.91 3.97 6.92
N SER A 79 -11.81 4.63 6.57
CA SER A 79 -11.33 5.85 7.21
C SER A 79 -10.96 6.90 6.17
N LYS A 80 -11.07 8.17 6.53
CA LYS A 80 -10.70 9.31 5.68
C LYS A 80 -9.93 10.34 6.50
N LYS A 81 -8.76 10.74 6.02
CA LYS A 81 -7.90 11.74 6.66
C LYS A 81 -7.47 12.80 5.65
N HIS A 82 -7.73 14.07 5.94
CA HIS A 82 -7.19 15.17 5.13
C HIS A 82 -5.69 15.29 5.38
N ILE A 83 -4.94 15.65 4.34
CA ILE A 83 -3.49 15.85 4.41
C ILE A 83 -3.10 17.15 3.73
N SER A 84 -1.94 17.68 4.06
CA SER A 84 -1.38 18.84 3.38
C SER A 84 -1.10 18.55 1.91
N LYS A 85 -1.12 19.62 1.08
CA LYS A 85 -0.71 19.55 -0.32
C LYS A 85 0.74 19.06 -0.46
N SER A 86 1.63 19.48 0.45
CA SER A 86 3.02 19.02 0.48
C SER A 86 3.13 17.52 0.67
N MET A 87 2.39 16.96 1.64
CA MET A 87 2.35 15.51 1.86
C MET A 87 1.84 14.77 0.61
N ALA A 88 0.74 15.23 0.03
CA ALA A 88 0.15 14.62 -1.16
C ALA A 88 1.12 14.61 -2.35
N VAL A 89 1.78 15.75 -2.60
CA VAL A 89 2.75 15.88 -3.70
C VAL A 89 3.94 14.95 -3.49
N SER A 90 4.54 14.97 -2.30
CA SER A 90 5.72 14.16 -1.99
C SER A 90 5.41 12.66 -2.01
N LEU A 91 4.25 12.24 -1.47
CA LEU A 91 3.85 10.83 -1.50
C LEU A 91 3.63 10.33 -2.93
N ARG A 92 2.94 11.11 -3.76
CA ARG A 92 2.73 10.77 -5.17
C ARG A 92 4.04 10.66 -5.94
N GLU A 93 4.95 11.61 -5.74
CA GLU A 93 6.26 11.60 -6.40
C GLU A 93 7.05 10.35 -6.04
N LEU A 94 7.11 10.02 -4.75
CA LEU A 94 7.76 8.80 -4.26
C LEU A 94 7.17 7.53 -4.91
N PHE A 95 5.85 7.42 -4.99
CA PHE A 95 5.18 6.29 -5.65
C PHE A 95 5.53 6.19 -7.13
N ARG A 96 5.53 7.31 -7.85
CA ARG A 96 5.89 7.34 -9.28
C ARG A 96 7.33 6.91 -9.52
N LEU A 97 8.26 7.35 -8.67
CA LEU A 97 9.66 6.95 -8.75
C LEU A 97 9.82 5.45 -8.51
N LEU A 98 9.25 4.94 -7.41
CA LEU A 98 9.46 3.55 -7.01
C LEU A 98 8.74 2.55 -7.92
N ILE A 99 7.53 2.85 -8.39
CA ILE A 99 6.82 1.94 -9.30
C ILE A 99 7.60 1.71 -10.59
N ARG A 100 8.28 2.74 -11.12
CA ARG A 100 9.14 2.60 -12.30
C ARG A 100 10.34 1.68 -12.07
N GLN A 101 10.78 1.53 -10.82
CA GLN A 101 11.92 0.69 -10.46
C GLN A 101 11.52 -0.76 -10.14
N ILE A 102 10.22 -1.08 -10.07
CA ILE A 102 9.72 -2.44 -9.77
C ILE A 102 9.90 -3.40 -10.97
N GLU A 103 10.25 -2.92 -12.16
CA GLU A 103 10.36 -3.74 -13.38
C GLU A 103 11.60 -4.65 -13.46
N GLU A 104 12.56 -4.59 -12.54
CA GLU A 104 13.68 -5.53 -12.52
C GLU A 104 13.63 -6.44 -11.28
N PRO A 105 13.15 -7.70 -11.42
CA PRO A 105 13.33 -8.69 -10.36
C PRO A 105 14.84 -8.92 -10.19
N SER A 106 15.39 -8.45 -9.07
CA SER A 106 16.75 -8.86 -8.72
C SER A 106 16.74 -10.38 -8.47
N PRO A 107 17.71 -11.13 -9.03
CA PRO A 107 17.78 -12.59 -8.86
C PRO A 107 17.97 -13.06 -7.41
N ASP A 108 18.25 -12.15 -6.47
CA ASP A 108 18.48 -12.48 -5.06
C ASP A 108 17.16 -12.60 -4.28
N GLU A 109 16.42 -13.68 -4.53
CA GLU A 109 15.30 -14.13 -3.70
C GLU A 109 15.71 -14.35 -2.22
N ALA A 110 17.01 -14.48 -1.95
CA ALA A 110 17.60 -14.69 -0.63
C ALA A 110 17.54 -13.46 0.30
N ARG A 111 17.20 -12.27 -0.21
CA ARG A 111 17.11 -11.02 0.58
C ARG A 111 15.69 -10.55 0.88
N ARG A 112 14.66 -11.33 0.51
CA ARG A 112 13.27 -11.00 0.86
C ARG A 112 13.08 -11.12 2.37
N GLY A 113 12.41 -10.13 2.96
CA GLY A 113 11.94 -10.15 4.35
C GLY A 113 10.98 -11.31 4.63
N LEU A 114 10.65 -11.49 5.92
CA LEU A 114 9.92 -12.66 6.42
C LEU A 114 8.47 -12.33 6.85
N ASP A 115 7.94 -11.16 6.47
CA ASP A 115 6.62 -10.71 6.90
C ASP A 115 5.45 -11.46 6.21
N GLY A 116 5.74 -12.27 5.19
CA GLY A 116 4.76 -13.08 4.48
C GLY A 116 3.63 -12.27 3.86
N THR A 117 3.93 -11.06 3.38
CA THR A 117 2.94 -10.09 2.87
C THR A 117 3.23 -9.71 1.43
N THR A 118 2.22 -9.79 0.57
CA THR A 118 2.26 -9.17 -0.77
C THR A 118 1.85 -7.71 -0.64
N TYR A 119 2.60 -6.83 -1.28
CA TYR A 119 2.32 -5.41 -1.37
C TYR A 119 2.06 -5.02 -2.83
N PHE A 120 1.01 -4.24 -3.04
CA PHE A 120 0.65 -3.70 -4.35
C PHE A 120 0.68 -2.18 -4.31
N PHE A 121 1.16 -1.59 -5.40
CA PHE A 121 1.27 -0.15 -5.58
C PHE A 121 0.61 0.25 -6.89
N ALA A 122 -0.01 1.43 -6.92
CA ALA A 122 -0.43 2.07 -8.16
C ALA A 122 -0.26 3.58 -8.07
N SER A 123 0.03 4.22 -9.20
CA SER A 123 0.00 5.68 -9.31
C SER A 123 -0.37 6.06 -10.74
N THR A 124 -1.18 7.11 -10.86
CA THR A 124 -1.55 7.68 -12.15
C THR A 124 -0.66 8.88 -12.43
N ASP A 125 -0.07 8.92 -13.62
CA ASP A 125 0.69 10.08 -14.07
C ASP A 125 -0.22 11.25 -14.50
N ASN A 126 0.39 12.34 -14.97
CA ASN A 126 -0.36 13.53 -15.38
C ASN A 126 -1.08 13.33 -16.72
N GLU A 127 -0.70 12.32 -17.50
CA GLU A 127 -1.33 11.94 -18.78
C GLU A 127 -2.52 11.00 -18.54
N GLY A 128 -2.72 10.55 -17.30
CA GLY A 128 -3.81 9.67 -16.91
C GLY A 128 -3.49 8.19 -17.09
N LYS A 129 -2.22 7.82 -17.34
CA LYS A 129 -1.75 6.44 -17.40
C LYS A 129 -1.40 5.95 -15.99
N THR A 130 -1.96 4.81 -15.62
CA THR A 130 -1.73 4.20 -14.31
C THR A 130 -0.62 3.16 -14.43
N ALA A 131 0.45 3.34 -13.66
CA ALA A 131 1.47 2.33 -13.44
C ALA A 131 1.12 1.53 -12.18
N VAL A 132 1.42 0.23 -12.20
CA VAL A 132 1.20 -0.70 -11.09
C VAL A 132 2.49 -1.44 -10.77
N GLY A 133 2.66 -1.81 -9.51
CA GLY A 133 3.80 -2.59 -9.07
C GLY A 133 3.41 -3.56 -7.95
N GLU A 134 4.17 -4.64 -7.82
CA GLU A 134 3.99 -5.66 -6.80
C GLU A 134 5.35 -5.99 -6.18
N THR A 135 5.37 -6.25 -4.87
CA THR A 135 6.53 -6.85 -4.21
C THR A 135 6.07 -7.81 -3.11
N TRP A 136 6.86 -8.86 -2.88
CA TRP A 136 6.67 -9.77 -1.75
C TRP A 136 7.73 -9.52 -0.70
N SER A 137 7.31 -9.14 0.51
CA SER A 137 8.18 -8.98 1.69
C SER A 137 9.55 -8.35 1.35
N PRO A 138 9.62 -7.07 0.93
CA PRO A 138 10.89 -6.47 0.55
C PRO A 138 11.84 -6.34 1.74
N GLU A 139 13.15 -6.35 1.49
CA GLU A 139 14.16 -6.11 2.53
C GLU A 139 13.89 -4.76 3.22
N PRO A 140 13.82 -4.66 4.57
CA PRO A 140 13.47 -3.41 5.25
C PRO A 140 14.37 -2.20 4.91
N ALA A 141 15.66 -2.43 4.63
CA ALA A 141 16.62 -1.38 4.28
C ALA A 141 16.52 -0.94 2.80
N SER A 142 15.93 -1.76 1.93
CA SER A 142 15.73 -1.43 0.52
C SER A 142 14.77 -0.24 0.35
N ALA A 143 14.78 0.39 -0.82
CA ALA A 143 13.87 1.51 -1.09
C ALA A 143 12.39 1.08 -1.02
N LEU A 144 12.05 -0.12 -1.52
CA LEU A 144 10.71 -0.69 -1.39
C LEU A 144 10.35 -1.03 0.06
N GLY A 145 11.28 -1.57 0.85
CA GLY A 145 11.07 -1.82 2.28
C GLY A 145 10.80 -0.54 3.07
N ARG A 146 11.55 0.52 2.77
CA ARG A 146 11.34 1.84 3.37
C ARG A 146 9.99 2.45 2.96
N LEU A 147 9.55 2.30 1.69
CA LEU A 147 8.21 2.68 1.24
C LEU A 147 7.11 1.90 1.97
N VAL A 148 7.24 0.58 2.09
CA VAL A 148 6.29 -0.26 2.85
C VAL A 148 6.21 0.20 4.30
N GLY A 149 7.35 0.53 4.93
CA GLY A 149 7.40 1.07 6.29
C GLY A 149 6.74 2.46 6.43
N ILE A 150 6.73 3.28 5.38
CA ILE A 150 5.98 4.55 5.32
C ILE A 150 4.48 4.24 5.18
N CYS A 151 4.11 3.33 4.29
CA CYS A 151 2.73 2.98 3.96
C CYS A 151 2.01 2.22 5.09
N ASN A 152 2.73 1.47 5.91
CA ASN A 152 2.18 0.78 7.07
C ASN A 152 2.17 1.63 8.35
N ASP A 153 2.73 2.85 8.30
CA ASP A 153 2.72 3.74 9.46
C ASP A 153 1.28 4.20 9.77
N PRO A 154 0.75 3.92 10.97
CA PRO A 154 -0.63 4.26 11.32
C PRO A 154 -0.92 5.77 11.25
N HIS A 155 0.10 6.62 11.40
CA HIS A 155 -0.03 8.07 11.30
C HIS A 155 -0.09 8.55 9.84
N ALA A 156 0.49 7.79 8.90
CA ALA A 156 0.52 8.12 7.48
C ALA A 156 -0.81 8.00 6.79
N VAL A 157 -1.57 6.97 7.15
CA VAL A 157 -2.66 6.51 6.29
C VAL A 157 -3.94 6.20 7.07
N GLY A 158 -4.04 6.63 8.32
CA GLY A 158 -5.34 6.86 8.94
C GLY A 158 -6.14 5.62 9.36
N ASN A 159 -5.55 4.43 9.46
CA ASN A 159 -5.92 3.46 10.51
C ASN A 159 -4.99 2.22 10.59
N ARG A 160 -4.24 2.10 11.69
CA ARG A 160 -4.24 0.90 12.54
C ARG A 160 -4.21 1.43 13.96
N SER A 161 -5.19 1.10 14.81
CA SER A 161 -5.01 1.26 16.26
C SER A 161 -3.98 0.24 16.73
N THR A 162 -2.70 0.48 16.47
CA THR A 162 -1.63 -0.21 17.17
C THR A 162 -1.57 0.41 18.55
N GLY A 163 -1.87 -0.36 19.59
CA GLY A 163 -1.80 0.04 21.00
C GLY A 163 -0.37 0.28 21.50
N GLY A 164 0.44 0.98 20.70
CA GLY A 164 1.83 1.32 20.95
C GLY A 164 2.01 2.82 20.80
N ARG A 165 2.46 3.43 21.90
CA ARG A 165 2.72 4.85 22.09
C ARG A 165 3.86 5.31 21.17
N HIS A 166 3.54 6.08 20.14
CA HIS A 166 4.39 7.13 19.56
C HIS A 166 3.50 8.00 18.67
N ASP A 167 3.08 9.15 19.16
CA ASP A 167 2.26 10.10 18.40
C ASP A 167 3.16 10.77 17.35
N ARG A 168 3.34 10.14 16.18
CA ARG A 168 4.16 10.70 15.10
C ARG A 168 3.37 11.72 14.29
N THR A 169 3.98 12.86 14.00
CA THR A 169 3.30 13.97 13.32
C THR A 169 3.33 13.82 11.79
N GLU A 170 2.50 14.59 11.09
CA GLU A 170 2.52 14.66 9.62
C GLU A 170 3.90 15.11 9.11
N GLU A 171 4.58 15.99 9.84
CA GLU A 171 5.90 16.52 9.50
C GLU A 171 7.00 15.46 9.53
N GLU A 172 7.00 14.58 10.55
CA GLU A 172 7.99 13.50 10.64
C GLU A 172 7.86 12.52 9.47
N LEU A 173 6.62 12.18 9.11
CA LEU A 173 6.34 11.34 7.97
C LEU A 173 6.75 12.01 6.66
N LEU A 174 6.45 13.30 6.51
CA LEU A 174 6.86 14.07 5.35
C LEU A 174 8.39 14.10 5.23
N GLY A 175 9.09 14.20 6.35
CA GLY A 175 10.55 14.07 6.44
C GLY A 175 11.02 12.74 5.87
N ARG A 176 10.46 11.61 6.33
CA ARG A 176 10.80 10.26 5.84
C ARG A 176 10.56 10.09 4.33
N ILE A 177 9.42 10.60 3.84
CA ILE A 177 9.10 10.55 2.40
C ILE A 177 10.16 11.34 1.62
N ARG A 178 10.46 12.58 2.04
CA ARG A 178 11.45 13.43 1.36
C ARG A 178 12.86 12.85 1.40
N THR A 179 13.28 12.28 2.52
CA THR A 179 14.57 11.57 2.61
C THR A 179 14.63 10.44 1.61
N LEU A 180 13.61 9.58 1.57
CA LEU A 180 13.59 8.47 0.62
C LEU A 180 13.54 8.94 -0.84
N THR A 181 12.75 9.97 -1.16
CA THR A 181 12.73 10.57 -2.49
C THR A 181 14.11 11.12 -2.87
N SER A 182 14.79 11.83 -1.96
CA SER A 182 16.12 12.39 -2.19
C SER A 182 17.16 11.30 -2.43
N ASP A 183 17.14 10.22 -1.64
CA ASP A 183 18.04 9.08 -1.82
C ASP A 183 17.85 8.42 -3.20
N LEU A 184 16.62 8.44 -3.73
CA LEU A 184 16.31 7.85 -5.03
C LEU A 184 16.71 8.76 -6.19
N SER A 185 16.55 10.08 -6.05
CA SER A 185 16.92 11.06 -7.07
C SER A 185 18.42 11.37 -7.11
N GLY A 186 19.17 11.12 -6.03
CA GLY A 186 20.62 11.36 -5.97
C GLY A 186 21.50 10.21 -6.52
N ASN A 187 20.88 9.13 -7.01
CA ASN A 187 21.57 7.98 -7.60
C ASN A 187 21.54 7.97 -9.14
N GLU A 188 21.15 9.09 -9.77
CA GLU A 188 21.32 9.35 -11.22
C GLU A 188 22.68 9.99 -11.51
#